data_AF-A0A0C1RA51-F1
#
_entry.id   AF-A0A0C1RA51-F1
#
_cell.length_a   1.000
_cell.length_b   1.000
_cell.length_c   1.000
_cell.angle_alpha   90.00
_cell.angle_beta   90.00
_cell.angle_gamma   90.00
#
_symmetry.space_group_name_H-M   'P 1'
#
loop_
_entity.id
_entity.type
_entity.pdbx_description
1 polymer ?
#
loop_
_entity_poly.entity_id
_entity_poly.type
_entity_poly.pdbx_seq_one_letter_code
_entity_poly.pdbx_strand_id
1 'polypeptide(L)'
;MAITSDNFSPRPGLVNKQGYLPDPVELVCIEVPKVFDQCLIKKCLKFKEGPDTSCTDEELRSNPLRDPKRFLGCRDFSIKLLSVDKIPINGKPGYKKVIISFMISFFADFLDTCGTTQSELFEINRTEVISKLYCPDSIAKTTSSSICSDEDEDFDPEIIKLELVADCLDGVFTRDCDCCDVLDITLGFHLIVKCELIVQLLIPAYGYCPVPKQCKEEPTEDPCEIFCKLPPPKFYPDQKLRPLFSDDYDDCCD
;
A
#
# COMPACT_ATOMS: atom_id res chain seq x y z
N MET A 1 13.81 -16.40 -33.10
CA MET A 1 12.78 -17.17 -32.39
C MET A 1 12.00 -16.18 -31.52
N ALA A 2 10.68 -16.09 -31.69
CA ALA A 2 9.84 -15.17 -30.94
C ALA A 2 9.50 -15.81 -29.57
N ILE A 3 9.70 -15.06 -28.50
CA ILE A 3 9.39 -15.49 -27.13
C ILE A 3 7.90 -15.24 -26.92
N THR A 4 7.15 -16.29 -26.55
CA THR A 4 5.75 -16.19 -26.12
C THR A 4 5.68 -15.53 -24.74
N SER A 5 4.62 -14.73 -24.51
CA SER A 5 4.36 -13.92 -23.31
C SER A 5 4.45 -14.69 -21.98
N ASP A 6 4.32 -16.01 -22.04
CA ASP A 6 4.11 -16.86 -20.86
C ASP A 6 5.42 -17.24 -20.15
N ASN A 7 6.59 -16.81 -20.67
CA ASN A 7 7.92 -17.11 -20.11
C ASN A 7 8.67 -15.88 -19.58
N PHE A 8 8.05 -14.69 -19.55
CA PHE A 8 8.71 -13.50 -19.02
C PHE A 8 8.57 -13.42 -17.50
N SER A 9 9.61 -13.87 -16.77
CA SER A 9 9.73 -13.61 -15.33
C SER A 9 10.68 -12.42 -15.10
N PRO A 10 10.19 -11.23 -14.70
CA PRO A 10 11.08 -10.14 -14.34
C PRO A 10 11.88 -10.53 -13.09
N ARG A 11 13.22 -10.44 -13.18
CA ARG A 11 14.13 -10.67 -12.05
C ARG A 11 15.00 -9.44 -11.84
N PRO A 12 15.17 -8.94 -10.60
CA PRO A 12 16.18 -7.94 -10.31
C PRO A 12 17.58 -8.51 -10.60
N GLY A 13 18.39 -7.85 -11.43
CA GLY A 13 19.74 -8.32 -11.76
C GLY A 13 20.53 -7.33 -12.63
N LEU A 14 21.85 -7.51 -12.68
CA LEU A 14 22.72 -6.80 -13.62
C LEU A 14 22.27 -7.10 -15.05
N VAL A 15 22.17 -6.07 -15.89
CA VAL A 15 21.96 -6.23 -17.34
C VAL A 15 23.19 -6.96 -17.89
N ASN A 16 23.08 -8.27 -18.03
CA ASN A 16 24.13 -9.12 -18.57
C ASN A 16 23.92 -9.32 -20.07
N LYS A 17 25.00 -9.61 -20.80
CA LYS A 17 24.93 -9.95 -22.23
C LYS A 17 24.13 -11.25 -22.52
N GLN A 18 23.65 -11.94 -21.49
CA GLN A 18 22.79 -13.11 -21.62
C GLN A 18 21.30 -12.75 -21.73
N GLY A 19 20.90 -11.49 -21.50
CA GLY A 19 19.55 -11.00 -21.76
C GLY A 19 19.43 -10.49 -23.19
N TYR A 20 18.44 -10.97 -23.94
CA TYR A 20 18.11 -10.56 -25.33
C TYR A 20 17.59 -9.11 -25.45
N LEU A 21 18.17 -8.16 -24.71
CA LEU A 21 17.88 -6.75 -24.89
C LEU A 21 18.75 -6.23 -26.05
N PRO A 22 18.18 -5.44 -26.98
CA PRO A 22 18.99 -4.77 -28.00
C PRO A 22 20.01 -3.84 -27.34
N ASP A 23 20.98 -3.31 -28.09
CA ASP A 23 21.85 -2.28 -27.53
C ASP A 23 21.01 -1.01 -27.24
N PRO A 24 21.20 -0.35 -26.08
CA PRO A 24 20.49 0.88 -25.77
C PRO A 24 20.86 1.98 -26.76
N VAL A 25 19.88 2.82 -27.10
CA VAL A 25 20.04 3.90 -28.08
C VAL A 25 20.83 5.06 -27.48
N GLU A 26 20.66 5.30 -26.18
CA GLU A 26 21.34 6.38 -25.45
C GLU A 26 21.46 6.08 -23.95
N LEU A 27 22.31 6.84 -23.26
CA LEU A 27 22.40 6.87 -21.81
C LEU A 27 21.72 8.15 -21.31
N VAL A 28 20.76 8.00 -20.39
CA VAL A 28 19.97 9.12 -19.85
C VAL A 28 20.23 9.25 -18.36
N CYS A 29 20.50 10.49 -17.92
CA CYS A 29 20.53 10.82 -16.50
C CYS A 29 19.14 11.29 -16.07
N ILE A 30 18.53 10.58 -15.12
CA ILE A 30 17.21 10.92 -14.57
C ILE A 30 17.31 11.25 -13.09
N GLU A 31 16.45 12.15 -12.64
CA GLU A 31 16.31 12.51 -11.23
C GLU A 31 15.12 11.74 -10.65
N VAL A 32 15.35 10.92 -9.63
CA VAL A 32 14.32 10.06 -9.03
C VAL A 32 14.42 10.02 -7.50
N PRO A 33 13.29 9.87 -6.78
CA PRO A 33 13.31 9.52 -5.37
C PRO A 33 13.76 8.06 -5.21
N LYS A 34 14.95 7.85 -4.65
CA LYS A 34 15.48 6.52 -4.35
C LYS A 34 15.26 6.23 -2.87
N VAL A 35 14.66 5.07 -2.58
CA VAL A 35 14.53 4.53 -1.22
C VAL A 35 15.89 3.97 -0.78
N PHE A 36 16.41 4.45 0.34
CA PHE A 36 17.67 3.99 0.95
C PHE A 36 17.45 2.96 2.04
N ASP A 37 16.36 3.10 2.80
CA ASP A 37 15.94 2.17 3.82
C ASP A 37 14.43 2.25 4.02
N GLN A 38 13.85 1.20 4.59
CA GLN A 38 12.44 1.15 4.91
C GLN A 38 12.17 0.32 6.18
N CYS A 39 11.18 0.75 6.95
CA CYS A 39 10.73 0.06 8.14
C CYS A 39 9.25 -0.31 8.00
N LEU A 40 8.91 -1.57 8.29
CA LEU A 40 7.51 -2.02 8.41
C LEU A 40 7.09 -1.95 9.87
N ILE A 41 6.00 -1.23 10.12
CA ILE A 41 5.31 -1.15 11.39
C ILE A 41 3.96 -1.86 11.23
N LYS A 42 3.61 -2.70 12.20
CA LYS A 42 2.32 -3.40 12.26
C LYS A 42 1.72 -3.16 13.62
N LYS A 43 0.47 -2.69 13.65
CA LYS A 43 -0.24 -2.35 14.89
C LYS A 43 -1.70 -2.77 14.82
N CYS A 44 -2.24 -3.19 15.97
CA CYS A 44 -3.67 -3.43 16.19
C CYS A 44 -4.14 -2.55 17.34
N LEU A 45 -4.86 -1.50 17.01
CA LEU A 45 -5.38 -0.51 17.93
C LEU A 45 -6.81 -0.84 18.34
N LYS A 46 -7.14 -0.57 19.61
CA LYS A 46 -8.46 -0.78 20.21
C LYS A 46 -8.78 0.35 21.17
N PHE A 47 -10.05 0.72 21.26
CA PHE A 47 -10.51 1.59 22.33
C PHE A 47 -10.21 0.95 23.70
N LYS A 48 -9.39 1.63 24.52
CA LYS A 48 -8.82 1.17 25.80
C LYS A 48 -7.72 0.09 25.68
N GLU A 49 -7.88 -1.06 26.34
CA GLU A 49 -6.83 -2.08 26.45
C GLU A 49 -6.74 -2.94 25.19
N GLY A 50 -5.54 -3.02 24.63
CA GLY A 50 -5.21 -3.82 23.47
C GLY A 50 -3.76 -4.28 23.53
N PRO A 51 -3.35 -5.23 22.67
CA PRO A 51 -1.99 -5.74 22.66
C PRO A 51 -0.95 -4.65 22.36
N ASP A 52 -1.34 -3.61 21.63
CA ASP A 52 -0.49 -2.50 21.21
C ASP A 52 -0.82 -1.16 21.88
N THR A 53 -1.81 -1.10 22.77
CA THR A 53 -2.31 0.14 23.37
C THR A 53 -2.15 0.11 24.88
N SER A 54 -1.18 0.87 25.40
CA SER A 54 -0.97 1.05 26.85
C SER A 54 -1.76 2.23 27.44
N CYS A 55 -2.41 3.01 26.58
CA CYS A 55 -3.21 4.20 26.89
C CYS A 55 -4.56 4.14 26.19
N THR A 56 -5.53 4.92 26.65
CA THR A 56 -6.87 4.98 26.05
C THR A 56 -6.79 5.61 24.66
N ASP A 57 -6.92 4.79 23.62
CA ASP A 57 -7.12 5.28 22.26
C ASP A 57 -8.55 5.81 22.09
N GLU A 58 -8.82 6.96 22.70
CA GLU A 58 -10.17 7.52 22.77
C GLU A 58 -10.73 7.90 21.40
N GLU A 59 -9.85 8.23 20.45
CA GLU A 59 -10.17 8.52 19.05
C GLU A 59 -10.78 7.31 18.30
N LEU A 60 -10.70 6.09 18.86
CA LEU A 60 -11.35 4.89 18.32
C LEU A 60 -12.80 4.71 18.77
N ARG A 61 -13.35 5.69 19.49
CA ARG A 61 -14.77 5.76 19.85
C ARG A 61 -15.43 6.91 19.10
N SER A 62 -16.58 6.64 18.48
CA SER A 62 -17.37 7.67 17.81
C SER A 62 -17.98 8.68 18.77
N ASN A 63 -18.48 9.78 18.22
CA ASN A 63 -19.46 10.60 18.92
C ASN A 63 -20.76 9.80 19.19
N PRO A 64 -21.63 10.27 20.10
CA PRO A 64 -22.95 9.71 20.33
C PRO A 64 -23.74 9.50 19.04
N LEU A 65 -24.16 8.26 18.78
CA LEU A 65 -24.90 7.86 17.61
C LEU A 65 -26.39 7.78 17.92
N ARG A 66 -27.22 8.01 16.89
CA ARG A 66 -28.67 7.91 16.99
C ARG A 66 -29.15 6.56 16.48
N ASP A 67 -29.64 5.74 17.41
CA ASP A 67 -30.25 4.43 17.14
C ASP A 67 -29.42 3.51 16.20
N PRO A 68 -28.12 3.28 16.49
CA PRO A 68 -27.30 2.40 15.67
C PRO A 68 -27.73 0.93 15.81
N LYS A 69 -27.70 0.18 14.71
CA LYS A 69 -28.18 -1.21 14.68
C LYS A 69 -27.14 -2.22 14.22
N ARG A 70 -26.44 -1.95 13.12
CA ARG A 70 -25.49 -2.90 12.53
C ARG A 70 -24.30 -2.20 11.89
N PHE A 71 -23.10 -2.53 12.33
CA PHE A 71 -21.86 -2.10 11.69
C PHE A 71 -21.68 -2.82 10.35
N LEU A 72 -21.26 -2.07 9.32
CA LEU A 72 -21.08 -2.56 7.96
C LEU A 72 -19.61 -2.70 7.59
N GLY A 73 -18.74 -1.81 8.08
CA GLY A 73 -17.33 -1.78 7.77
C GLY A 73 -16.78 -0.36 7.73
N CYS A 74 -15.52 -0.24 7.32
CA CYS A 74 -14.88 1.05 7.11
C CYS A 74 -14.40 1.19 5.67
N ARG A 75 -14.28 2.44 5.21
CA ARG A 75 -13.81 2.78 3.86
C ARG A 75 -13.00 4.07 3.85
N ASP A 76 -12.37 4.32 2.71
CA ASP A 76 -11.67 5.58 2.40
C ASP A 76 -10.54 5.93 3.39
N PHE A 77 -9.73 4.93 3.74
CA PHE A 77 -8.55 5.14 4.58
C PHE A 77 -7.55 6.08 3.90
N SER A 78 -7.16 7.12 4.63
CA SER A 78 -6.16 8.10 4.22
C SER A 78 -5.15 8.32 5.35
N ILE A 79 -3.94 8.73 4.97
CA ILE A 79 -2.86 9.06 5.92
C ILE A 79 -2.32 10.44 5.64
N LYS A 80 -2.15 11.24 6.70
CA LYS A 80 -1.51 12.55 6.65
C LYS A 80 -0.31 12.56 7.57
N LEU A 81 0.87 12.80 7.03
CA LEU A 81 2.07 13.04 7.82
C LEU A 81 1.96 14.41 8.49
N LEU A 82 2.15 14.47 9.81
CA LEU A 82 2.06 15.70 10.60
C LEU A 82 3.43 16.26 10.94
N SER A 83 4.35 15.40 11.42
CA SER A 83 5.72 15.80 11.73
C SER A 83 6.69 14.64 11.60
N VAL A 84 7.97 14.99 11.39
CA VAL A 84 9.09 14.04 11.32
C VAL A 84 10.26 14.63 12.08
N ASP A 85 10.68 13.97 13.15
CA ASP A 85 11.91 14.30 13.87
C ASP A 85 12.97 13.24 13.58
N LYS A 86 14.15 13.69 13.16
CA LYS A 86 15.29 12.81 12.86
C LYS A 86 16.42 13.10 13.84
N ILE A 87 16.78 12.12 14.65
CA ILE A 87 17.82 12.25 15.67
C ILE A 87 19.02 11.36 15.29
N PRO A 88 20.20 11.93 14.98
CA PRO A 88 21.39 11.13 14.68
C PRO A 88 21.75 10.17 15.82
N ILE A 89 22.16 8.94 15.47
CA ILE A 89 22.56 7.94 16.45
C ILE A 89 24.07 7.98 16.66
N ASN A 90 24.49 8.23 17.90
CA ASN A 90 25.91 8.26 18.27
C ASN A 90 26.64 6.98 17.85
N GLY A 91 27.77 7.13 17.16
CA GLY A 91 28.62 6.03 16.72
C GLY A 91 28.12 5.28 15.48
N LYS A 92 27.02 5.69 14.85
CA LYS A 92 26.49 5.07 13.61
C LYS A 92 26.22 6.14 12.55
N PRO A 93 27.20 6.46 11.68
CA PRO A 93 27.02 7.49 10.65
C PRO A 93 25.92 7.09 9.66
N GLY A 94 25.08 8.06 9.28
CA GLY A 94 23.95 7.85 8.38
C GLY A 94 22.78 7.07 8.99
N TYR A 95 22.83 6.68 10.27
CA TYR A 95 21.66 6.11 10.95
C TYR A 95 21.03 7.15 11.87
N LYS A 96 19.72 7.32 11.74
CA LYS A 96 18.92 8.24 12.55
C LYS A 96 17.81 7.45 13.26
N LYS A 97 17.47 7.89 14.47
CA LYS A 97 16.22 7.55 15.14
C LYS A 97 15.17 8.49 14.57
N VAL A 98 14.12 7.94 13.97
CA VAL A 98 13.07 8.73 13.33
C VAL A 98 11.81 8.63 14.17
N ILE A 99 11.24 9.78 14.52
CA ILE A 99 9.95 9.88 15.21
C ILE A 99 8.99 10.49 14.19
N ILE A 100 7.95 9.77 13.85
CA ILE A 100 6.93 10.24 12.91
C ILE A 100 5.63 10.42 13.65
N SER A 101 4.97 11.56 13.42
CA SER A 101 3.58 11.76 13.83
C SER A 101 2.72 11.84 12.59
N PHE A 102 1.62 11.10 12.56
CA PHE A 102 0.71 11.03 11.43
C PHE A 102 -0.72 10.84 11.90
N MET A 103 -1.67 11.18 11.03
CA MET A 103 -3.10 11.00 11.26
C MET A 103 -3.65 10.00 10.25
N ILE A 104 -4.40 9.01 10.72
CA ILE A 104 -5.19 8.10 9.88
C ILE A 104 -6.64 8.57 9.91
N SER A 105 -7.23 8.84 8.75
CA SER A 105 -8.65 9.22 8.65
C SER A 105 -9.42 8.21 7.81
N PHE A 106 -10.62 7.84 8.25
CA PHE A 106 -11.51 6.90 7.52
C PHE A 106 -12.97 7.08 7.94
N PHE A 107 -13.90 6.57 7.13
CA PHE A 107 -15.32 6.52 7.47
C PHE A 107 -15.72 5.13 7.96
N ALA A 108 -16.51 5.08 9.03
CA ALA A 108 -17.14 3.88 9.55
C ALA A 108 -18.63 3.90 9.23
N ASP A 109 -19.11 2.87 8.54
CA ASP A 109 -20.50 2.75 8.10
C ASP A 109 -21.31 1.85 9.01
N PHE A 110 -22.54 2.27 9.27
CA PHE A 110 -23.50 1.47 10.01
C PHE A 110 -24.93 1.70 9.53
N LEU A 111 -25.81 0.73 9.80
CA LEU A 111 -27.24 0.87 9.62
C LEU A 111 -27.87 1.36 10.91
N ASP A 112 -28.77 2.33 10.77
CA ASP A 112 -29.67 2.75 11.84
C ASP A 112 -30.89 1.80 11.98
N THR A 113 -31.73 2.04 12.98
CA THR A 113 -32.98 1.28 13.18
C THR A 113 -33.99 1.44 12.05
N CYS A 114 -33.91 2.53 11.29
CA CYS A 114 -34.73 2.82 10.11
C CYS A 114 -34.24 2.08 8.85
N GLY A 115 -33.07 1.45 8.90
CA GLY A 115 -32.45 0.75 7.76
C GLY A 115 -31.69 1.68 6.81
N THR A 116 -31.40 2.91 7.22
CA THR A 116 -30.59 3.87 6.44
C THR A 116 -29.12 3.70 6.82
N THR A 117 -28.25 3.75 5.82
CA THR A 117 -26.80 3.77 6.03
C THR A 117 -26.38 5.15 6.52
N GLN A 118 -25.72 5.17 7.67
CA GLN A 118 -25.06 6.32 8.26
C GLN A 118 -23.55 6.10 8.24
N SER A 119 -22.79 7.19 8.26
CA SER A 119 -21.33 7.15 8.27
C SER A 119 -20.81 8.11 9.34
N GLU A 120 -19.82 7.67 10.11
CA GLU A 120 -19.08 8.50 11.06
C GLU A 120 -17.62 8.63 10.60
N LEU A 121 -17.05 9.83 10.72
CA LEU A 121 -15.64 10.08 10.43
C LEU A 121 -14.78 9.80 11.66
N PHE A 122 -13.73 9.02 11.49
CA PHE A 122 -12.69 8.79 12.49
C PHE A 122 -11.39 9.43 12.04
N GLU A 123 -10.72 10.13 12.96
CA GLU A 123 -9.39 10.72 12.77
C GLU A 123 -8.51 10.32 13.94
N ILE A 124 -7.48 9.54 13.67
CA ILE A 124 -6.64 8.94 14.71
C ILE A 124 -5.21 9.43 14.57
N ASN A 125 -4.72 10.12 15.59
CA ASN A 125 -3.36 10.62 15.66
C ASN A 125 -2.44 9.56 16.25
N ARG A 126 -1.30 9.33 15.60
CA ARG A 126 -0.29 8.36 16.05
C ARG A 126 1.10 8.92 15.94
N THR A 127 1.91 8.57 16.93
CA THR A 127 3.35 8.82 16.91
C THR A 127 4.07 7.49 17.01
N GLU A 128 4.91 7.21 16.03
CA GLU A 128 5.71 5.98 15.97
C GLU A 128 7.20 6.31 16.01
N VAL A 129 7.97 5.45 16.68
CA VAL A 129 9.40 5.65 16.89
C VAL A 129 10.19 4.53 16.23
N ILE A 130 10.91 4.87 15.16
CA ILE A 130 11.85 3.98 14.49
C ILE A 130 13.23 4.18 15.11
N SER A 131 13.66 3.19 15.90
CA SER A 131 14.89 3.30 16.70
C SER A 131 16.16 3.42 15.87
N LYS A 132 16.16 2.88 14.65
CA LYS A 132 17.32 2.86 13.75
C LYS A 132 16.84 2.73 12.31
N LEU A 133 16.92 3.81 11.55
CA LEU A 133 16.68 3.85 10.10
C LEU A 133 17.93 4.41 9.42
N TYR A 134 18.36 3.81 8.30
CA TYR A 134 19.43 4.35 7.50
C TYR A 134 18.90 5.52 6.64
N CYS A 135 19.36 6.70 7.02
CA CYS A 135 18.91 8.02 6.63
C CYS A 135 20.15 8.86 6.31
N PRO A 136 20.80 8.62 5.15
CA PRO A 136 22.01 9.35 4.80
C PRO A 136 21.69 10.83 4.52
N ASP A 137 22.61 11.72 4.86
CA ASP A 137 22.45 13.14 4.53
C ASP A 137 22.67 13.37 3.03
N SER A 138 21.90 14.27 2.43
CA SER A 138 22.16 14.68 1.05
C SER A 138 23.46 15.46 0.97
N ILE A 139 24.45 14.88 0.28
CA ILE A 139 25.74 15.55 0.03
C ILE A 139 25.59 16.63 -1.05
N ALA A 140 24.62 16.49 -1.95
CA ALA A 140 24.33 17.45 -3.01
C ALA A 140 23.18 18.37 -2.58
N LYS A 141 23.44 19.69 -2.56
CA LYS A 141 22.38 20.70 -2.44
C LYS A 141 21.80 20.93 -3.84
N THR A 142 20.76 20.17 -4.20
CA THR A 142 20.06 20.37 -5.48
C THR A 142 19.05 21.50 -5.30
N THR A 143 19.20 22.61 -6.02
CA THR A 143 18.13 23.60 -6.15
C THR A 143 17.09 23.04 -7.12
N SER A 144 16.08 22.33 -6.63
CA SER A 144 14.93 21.96 -7.46
C SER A 144 14.15 23.24 -7.77
N SER A 145 14.25 23.73 -9.00
CA SER A 145 13.40 24.80 -9.51
C SER A 145 12.01 24.24 -9.81
N SER A 146 11.22 24.01 -8.76
CA SER A 146 9.77 23.85 -8.85
C SER A 146 9.13 25.12 -8.29
N ILE A 147 8.57 25.90 -9.21
CA ILE A 147 7.93 27.20 -9.01
C ILE A 147 6.58 27.02 -8.26
N CYS A 148 6.38 27.85 -7.22
CA CYS A 148 5.16 28.17 -6.43
C CYS A 148 4.67 27.08 -5.45
N SER A 149 4.40 27.34 -4.16
CA SER A 149 4.15 28.60 -3.43
C SER A 149 4.32 28.43 -1.92
N ASP A 150 4.69 29.55 -1.29
CA ASP A 150 4.50 29.97 0.10
C ASP A 150 5.45 29.44 1.20
N GLU A 151 6.30 30.37 1.61
CA GLU A 151 6.83 30.66 2.96
C GLU A 151 7.50 29.51 3.73
N ASP A 152 8.84 29.60 3.77
CA ASP A 152 9.74 29.12 4.82
C ASP A 152 9.31 27.85 5.59
N GLU A 153 9.75 26.67 5.14
CA GLU A 153 10.38 25.66 6.01
C GLU A 153 11.43 24.89 5.20
N ASP A 154 12.54 24.54 5.85
CA ASP A 154 13.71 23.88 5.29
C ASP A 154 13.36 22.82 4.22
N PHE A 155 13.79 23.05 2.97
CA PHE A 155 13.72 22.03 1.92
C PHE A 155 14.68 20.89 2.28
N ASP A 156 14.23 19.98 3.13
CA ASP A 156 14.93 18.77 3.51
C ASP A 156 14.89 17.85 2.29
N PRO A 157 16.00 17.66 1.53
CA PRO A 157 16.01 16.80 0.34
C PRO A 157 15.73 15.33 0.67
N GLU A 158 15.72 15.00 1.97
CA GLU A 158 15.41 13.72 2.58
C GLU A 158 13.92 13.63 2.93
N ILE A 159 13.17 12.94 2.08
CA ILE A 159 11.73 12.79 2.19
C ILE A 159 11.42 11.49 2.94
N ILE A 160 10.72 11.59 4.07
CA ILE A 160 10.11 10.41 4.70
C ILE A 160 8.74 10.20 4.05
N LYS A 161 8.57 9.06 3.38
CA LYS A 161 7.31 8.66 2.74
C LYS A 161 6.61 7.56 3.54
N LEU A 162 5.31 7.71 3.71
CA LEU A 162 4.45 6.75 4.40
C LEU A 162 3.57 6.00 3.39
N GLU A 163 3.51 4.68 3.51
CA GLU A 163 2.56 3.83 2.77
C GLU A 163 1.73 3.03 3.78
N LEU A 164 0.43 3.31 3.82
CA LEU A 164 -0.51 2.73 4.76
C LEU A 164 -1.41 1.71 4.08
N VAL A 165 -1.55 0.54 4.70
CA VAL A 165 -2.64 -0.41 4.46
C VAL A 165 -3.34 -0.65 5.79
N ALA A 166 -4.57 -0.17 5.90
CA ALA A 166 -5.37 -0.24 7.12
C ALA A 166 -6.70 -0.97 6.86
N ASP A 167 -7.24 -1.57 7.91
CA ASP A 167 -8.53 -2.26 7.90
C ASP A 167 -9.21 -2.18 9.28
N CYS A 168 -10.54 -2.09 9.28
CA CYS A 168 -11.34 -2.18 10.50
C CYS A 168 -11.64 -3.64 10.80
N LEU A 169 -10.95 -4.17 11.82
CA LEU A 169 -11.04 -5.58 12.19
C LEU A 169 -12.34 -5.91 12.92
N ASP A 170 -12.89 -4.94 13.66
CA ASP A 170 -14.14 -5.08 14.40
C ASP A 170 -14.77 -3.70 14.68
N GLY A 171 -16.08 -3.68 14.91
CA GLY A 171 -16.86 -2.48 15.26
C GLY A 171 -18.02 -2.85 16.18
N VAL A 172 -17.97 -2.39 17.42
CA VAL A 172 -18.92 -2.77 18.48
C VAL A 172 -19.67 -1.55 18.99
N PHE A 173 -21.00 -1.63 19.01
CA PHE A 173 -21.80 -0.62 19.67
C PHE A 173 -21.80 -0.85 21.18
N THR A 174 -21.43 0.17 21.94
CA THR A 174 -21.47 0.17 23.40
C THR A 174 -22.26 1.37 23.90
N ARG A 175 -22.60 1.40 25.19
CA ARG A 175 -23.15 2.59 25.84
C ARG A 175 -22.09 3.28 26.65
N ASP A 176 -22.00 4.59 26.48
CA ASP A 176 -21.13 5.42 27.31
C ASP A 176 -21.75 5.72 28.68
N CYS A 177 -21.03 6.53 29.47
CA CYS A 177 -21.43 6.95 30.81
C CYS A 177 -22.76 7.74 30.81
N ASP A 178 -23.06 8.41 29.69
CA ASP A 178 -24.22 9.27 29.50
C ASP A 178 -25.42 8.50 28.90
N CYS A 179 -25.32 7.17 28.83
CA CYS A 179 -26.31 6.27 28.22
C CYS A 179 -26.54 6.50 26.72
N CYS A 180 -25.59 7.13 26.04
CA CYS A 180 -25.61 7.27 24.59
C CYS A 180 -25.01 6.01 23.93
N ASP A 181 -25.57 5.59 22.80
CA ASP A 181 -24.98 4.53 22.00
C ASP A 181 -23.78 5.09 21.22
N VAL A 182 -22.62 4.44 21.31
CA VAL A 182 -21.36 4.83 20.65
C VAL A 182 -20.76 3.63 19.93
N LEU A 183 -19.94 3.86 18.92
CA LEU A 183 -19.24 2.84 18.16
C LEU A 183 -17.75 2.81 18.52
N ASP A 184 -17.30 1.68 19.06
CA ASP A 184 -15.91 1.40 19.32
C ASP A 184 -15.31 0.58 18.15
N ILE A 185 -14.26 1.10 17.52
CA ILE A 185 -13.59 0.47 16.38
C ILE A 185 -12.30 -0.24 16.83
N THR A 186 -12.04 -1.42 16.28
CA THR A 186 -10.72 -2.06 16.30
C THR A 186 -10.04 -1.83 14.96
N LEU A 187 -8.95 -1.07 14.94
CA LEU A 187 -8.20 -0.72 13.74
C LEU A 187 -6.91 -1.54 13.65
N GLY A 188 -6.73 -2.27 12.55
CA GLY A 188 -5.45 -2.90 12.21
C GLY A 188 -4.76 -2.14 11.09
N PHE A 189 -3.46 -1.86 11.21
CA PHE A 189 -2.72 -1.26 10.10
C PHE A 189 -1.29 -1.79 9.93
N HIS A 190 -0.85 -1.75 8.68
CA HIS A 190 0.52 -1.94 8.25
C HIS A 190 1.01 -0.62 7.65
N LEU A 191 2.10 -0.10 8.18
CA LEU A 191 2.71 1.15 7.75
C LEU A 191 4.14 0.88 7.30
N ILE A 192 4.45 1.19 6.04
CA ILE A 192 5.82 1.19 5.55
C ILE A 192 6.31 2.64 5.57
N VAL A 193 7.39 2.86 6.32
CA VAL A 193 8.09 4.15 6.40
C VAL A 193 9.34 4.05 5.55
N LYS A 194 9.42 4.85 4.49
CA LYS A 194 10.53 4.86 3.54
C LYS A 194 11.35 6.13 3.74
N CYS A 195 12.67 5.97 3.79
CA CYS A 195 13.60 7.08 3.67
C CYS A 195 14.00 7.24 2.20
N GLU A 196 13.59 8.33 1.59
CA GLU A 196 13.85 8.66 0.18
C GLU A 196 14.76 9.88 0.07
N LEU A 197 15.67 9.85 -0.90
CA LEU A 197 16.41 11.02 -1.35
C LEU A 197 16.28 11.15 -2.85
N ILE A 198 16.21 12.38 -3.32
CA ILE A 198 16.30 12.67 -4.75
C ILE A 198 17.74 12.46 -5.21
N VAL A 199 17.93 11.51 -6.13
CA VAL A 199 19.23 11.14 -6.68
C VAL A 199 19.22 11.15 -8.20
N GLN A 200 20.40 11.31 -8.78
CA GLN A 200 20.60 11.15 -10.22
C GLN A 200 21.01 9.71 -10.54
N LEU A 201 20.23 9.04 -11.39
CA LEU A 201 20.54 7.71 -11.90
C LEU A 201 20.86 7.80 -13.40
N LEU A 202 21.98 7.20 -13.78
CA LEU A 202 22.32 6.99 -15.19
C LEU A 202 21.73 5.65 -15.64
N ILE A 203 20.77 5.70 -16.57
CA ILE A 203 20.07 4.52 -17.08
C ILE A 203 20.24 4.36 -18.60
N PRO A 204 20.32 3.12 -19.11
CA PRO A 204 20.23 2.86 -20.54
C PRO A 204 18.78 3.04 -21.03
N ALA A 205 18.57 3.83 -22.09
CA ALA A 205 17.27 4.03 -22.71
C ALA A 205 17.17 3.33 -24.07
N TYR A 206 16.02 2.72 -24.34
CA TYR A 206 15.73 2.01 -25.60
C TYR A 206 14.83 2.82 -26.54
N GLY A 207 14.88 4.16 -26.42
CA GLY A 207 13.98 5.09 -27.10
C GLY A 207 12.67 5.32 -26.35
N TYR A 208 11.79 6.11 -26.95
CA TYR A 208 10.46 6.38 -26.42
C TYR A 208 9.51 5.20 -26.66
N CYS A 209 8.47 5.09 -25.83
CA CYS A 209 7.36 4.18 -26.12
C CYS A 209 6.80 4.50 -27.51
N PRO A 210 6.66 3.51 -28.41
CA PRO A 210 6.03 3.74 -29.69
C PRO A 210 4.61 4.26 -29.47
N VAL A 211 4.12 5.09 -30.40
CA VAL A 211 2.74 5.59 -30.36
C VAL A 211 1.81 4.40 -30.19
N PRO A 212 1.01 4.33 -29.09
CA PRO A 212 0.06 3.26 -28.90
C PRO A 212 -0.87 3.17 -30.12
N LYS A 213 -1.30 1.96 -30.47
CA LYS A 213 -2.36 1.82 -31.49
C LYS A 213 -3.58 2.62 -30.99
N GLN A 214 -4.30 3.26 -31.92
CA GLN A 214 -5.59 3.87 -31.59
C GLN A 214 -6.43 2.81 -30.87
N CYS A 215 -6.92 3.16 -29.67
CA CYS A 215 -7.92 2.35 -29.01
C CYS A 215 -9.05 2.18 -30.01
N LYS A 216 -9.30 0.94 -30.42
CA LYS A 216 -10.56 0.66 -31.09
C LYS A 216 -11.62 0.97 -30.05
N GLU A 217 -12.58 1.83 -30.40
CA GLU A 217 -13.83 1.84 -29.66
C GLU A 217 -14.30 0.38 -29.69
N GLU A 218 -14.22 -0.30 -28.55
CA GLU A 218 -14.95 -1.54 -28.42
C GLU A 218 -16.40 -1.15 -28.70
N PRO A 219 -17.08 -1.81 -29.66
CA PRO A 219 -18.47 -1.51 -29.91
C PRO A 219 -19.17 -1.54 -28.56
N THR A 220 -20.02 -0.56 -28.30
CA THR A 220 -20.92 -0.52 -27.15
C THR A 220 -21.94 -1.66 -27.31
N GLU A 221 -21.47 -2.90 -27.30
CA GLU A 221 -22.32 -4.06 -27.18
C GLU A 221 -22.91 -4.01 -25.77
N ASP A 222 -24.22 -4.20 -25.68
CA ASP A 222 -24.91 -4.25 -24.40
C ASP A 222 -24.28 -5.34 -23.52
N PRO A 223 -24.00 -5.08 -22.23
CA PRO A 223 -23.40 -6.08 -21.34
C PRO A 223 -24.17 -7.41 -21.31
N CYS A 224 -25.49 -7.41 -21.55
CA CYS A 224 -26.28 -8.63 -21.62
C CYS A 224 -26.01 -9.40 -22.92
N GLU A 225 -25.76 -8.73 -24.04
CA GLU A 225 -25.38 -9.38 -25.30
C GLU A 225 -24.01 -10.05 -25.21
N ILE A 226 -23.04 -9.38 -24.56
CA ILE A 226 -21.73 -9.97 -24.26
C ILE A 226 -21.89 -11.19 -23.36
N PHE A 227 -22.69 -11.08 -22.29
CA PHE A 227 -22.98 -12.20 -21.39
C PHE A 227 -23.63 -13.39 -22.11
N CYS A 228 -24.56 -13.14 -23.04
CA CYS A 228 -25.21 -14.20 -23.82
C CYS A 228 -24.26 -14.90 -24.82
N LYS A 229 -23.23 -14.18 -25.30
CA LYS A 229 -22.21 -14.74 -26.19
C LYS A 229 -21.13 -15.54 -25.46
N LEU A 230 -20.92 -15.27 -24.17
CA LEU A 230 -19.94 -16.00 -23.37
C LEU A 230 -20.38 -17.46 -23.18
N PRO A 231 -19.46 -18.43 -23.33
CA PRO A 231 -19.78 -19.81 -23.00
C PRO A 231 -20.15 -19.90 -21.51
N PRO A 232 -21.03 -20.83 -21.13
CA PRO A 232 -21.34 -21.02 -19.73
C PRO A 232 -20.05 -21.28 -18.94
N PRO A 233 -19.95 -20.74 -17.71
CA PRO A 233 -18.81 -21.01 -16.87
C PRO A 233 -18.73 -22.50 -16.58
N LYS A 234 -17.55 -22.95 -16.18
CA LYS A 234 -17.35 -24.32 -15.76
C LYS A 234 -18.19 -24.61 -14.51
N PHE A 235 -19.29 -25.34 -14.67
CA PHE A 235 -20.20 -25.68 -13.56
C PHE A 235 -19.61 -26.70 -12.58
N TYR A 236 -18.66 -27.51 -13.03
CA TYR A 236 -18.10 -28.60 -12.26
C TYR A 236 -16.58 -28.53 -12.21
N PRO A 237 -15.94 -28.81 -11.07
CA PRO A 237 -14.48 -28.88 -10.97
C PRO A 237 -13.90 -29.96 -11.92
N ASP A 238 -12.62 -29.82 -12.26
CA ASP A 238 -11.91 -30.84 -13.06
C ASP A 238 -12.00 -32.22 -12.41
N GLN A 239 -12.47 -33.20 -13.17
CA GLN A 239 -12.37 -34.60 -12.77
C GLN A 239 -10.91 -35.03 -12.90
N LYS A 240 -10.25 -35.25 -11.77
CA LYS A 240 -8.95 -35.94 -11.72
C LYS A 240 -9.18 -37.43 -11.98
N LEU A 241 -9.28 -37.81 -13.25
CA LEU A 241 -9.33 -39.20 -13.65
C LEU A 241 -7.95 -39.82 -13.44
N ARG A 242 -7.87 -40.92 -12.70
CA ARG A 242 -6.69 -41.78 -12.74
C ARG A 242 -6.77 -42.60 -14.03
N PRO A 243 -5.63 -42.87 -14.72
CA PRO A 243 -5.61 -43.81 -15.81
C PRO A 243 -6.27 -45.14 -15.39
N LEU A 244 -7.18 -45.66 -16.22
CA LEU A 244 -7.87 -46.93 -15.96
C LEU A 244 -6.92 -48.13 -16.03
N PHE A 245 -5.76 -47.96 -16.65
CA PHE A 245 -4.72 -48.96 -16.78
C PHE A 245 -3.42 -48.36 -16.25
N SER A 246 -2.74 -49.07 -15.35
CA SER A 246 -1.36 -48.77 -15.00
C SER A 246 -0.49 -49.15 -16.20
N ASP A 247 0.41 -48.26 -16.61
CA ASP A 247 1.52 -48.62 -17.49
C ASP A 247 2.55 -49.40 -16.67
N ASP A 248 2.15 -50.58 -16.16
CA ASP A 248 3.06 -51.55 -15.56
C ASP A 248 3.74 -52.31 -16.72
N TYR A 249 4.68 -51.62 -17.38
CA TYR A 249 5.80 -52.27 -18.03
C TYR A 249 7.05 -51.93 -17.22
N ASP A 250 7.12 -52.51 -16.01
CA ASP A 250 8.38 -52.73 -15.31
C ASP A 250 9.24 -53.68 -16.17
N ASP A 251 10.12 -53.10 -16.99
CA ASP A 251 11.31 -53.82 -17.47
C ASP A 251 12.22 -54.03 -16.26
N CYS A 252 12.03 -55.17 -15.59
CA CYS A 252 13.00 -55.73 -14.66
C CYS A 252 14.30 -56.05 -15.41
N CYS A 253 15.29 -55.15 -15.33
CA CYS A 253 16.71 -55.43 -15.54
C CYS A 253 17.54 -54.56 -14.58
N ASP A 254 17.71 -55.06 -13.36
CA ASP A 254 18.94 -55.11 -12.52
C ASP A 254 18.60 -55.13 -11.02
#